data_AF-A0A939V822-F1
#
_entry.id   AF-A0A939V822-F1
#
_cell.length_a   1.000
_cell.length_b   1.000
_cell.length_c   1.000
_cell.angle_alpha   90.00
_cell.angle_beta   90.00
_cell.angle_gamma   90.00
#
_symmetry.space_group_name_H-M   'P 1'
#
loop_
_entity.id
_entity.type
_entity.pdbx_description
1 polymer ?
#
loop_
_entity_poly.entity_id
_entity_poly.type
_entity_poly.pdbx_seq_one_letter_code
_entity_poly.pdbx_strand_id
1 'polypeptide(L)'
;MTEPTAEEIASLEQEFGIQSEQAAPEEEVYSPLDPEKVYRSSDLLTLETEEGQKTMKVGVWVFVDPVRLHKLIIREKTLHVDEIEVLNPLVSKLRRADPDYYKRFMGLKLVIDYPGYGSGIVARIPFETDPVGFYKWWRKGKHEDKVYLNLANQIILFQKVSMMDKKVMLKKDLEVLGK
;
A
#
# COMPACT_ATOMS: atom_id res chain seq x y z
N MET A 1 62.63 5.83 -15.56
CA MET A 1 61.20 5.60 -15.76
C MET A 1 60.64 6.92 -16.21
N THR A 2 60.24 7.02 -17.48
CA THR A 2 59.68 8.26 -18.02
C THR A 2 58.21 7.96 -18.27
N GLU A 3 57.34 8.63 -17.51
CA GLU A 3 55.90 8.58 -17.75
C GLU A 3 55.62 9.19 -19.12
N PRO A 4 54.74 8.57 -19.94
CA PRO A 4 54.38 9.11 -21.23
C PRO A 4 53.71 10.48 -21.06
N THR A 5 54.09 11.43 -21.90
CA THR A 5 53.51 12.77 -21.88
C THR A 5 52.09 12.75 -22.46
N ALA A 6 51.24 13.68 -22.01
CA ALA A 6 49.83 13.74 -22.39
C ALA A 6 49.60 13.83 -23.92
N GLU A 7 50.57 14.36 -24.67
CA GLU A 7 50.53 14.42 -26.14
C GLU A 7 50.81 13.08 -26.82
N GLU A 8 51.62 12.20 -26.19
CA GLU A 8 51.91 10.86 -26.70
C GLU A 8 50.71 9.91 -26.49
N ILE A 9 49.95 10.10 -25.40
CA ILE A 9 48.73 9.33 -25.11
C ILE A 9 47.62 9.71 -26.10
N ALA A 10 47.43 11.01 -26.36
CA ALA A 10 46.42 11.50 -27.30
C ALA A 10 46.67 11.04 -28.75
N SER A 11 47.93 10.89 -29.14
CA SER A 11 48.30 10.40 -30.48
C SER A 11 48.03 8.90 -30.66
N LEU A 12 48.15 8.11 -29.59
CA LEU A 12 47.85 6.66 -29.60
C LEU A 12 46.35 6.38 -29.62
N GLU A 13 45.53 7.19 -28.93
CA GLU A 13 44.07 7.01 -28.91
C GLU A 13 43.44 7.24 -30.29
N GLN A 14 44.02 8.13 -31.10
CA GLN A 14 43.55 8.44 -32.45
C GLN A 14 43.94 7.35 -33.47
N GLU A 15 45.01 6.60 -33.22
CA GLU A 15 45.53 5.55 -34.12
C GLU A 15 44.86 4.19 -33.90
N PHE A 16 44.39 3.91 -32.67
CA PHE A 16 43.79 2.61 -32.31
C PHE A 16 42.25 2.58 -32.32
N GLY A 17 41.58 3.69 -32.62
CA GLY A 17 40.12 3.73 -32.74
C GLY A 17 39.38 3.25 -31.49
N ILE A 18 40.01 3.40 -30.32
CA ILE A 18 39.40 3.05 -29.03
C ILE A 18 38.48 4.20 -28.65
N GLN A 19 37.23 4.13 -29.11
CA GLN A 19 36.17 4.89 -28.48
C GLN A 19 36.01 4.32 -27.08
N SER A 20 36.59 5.02 -26.10
CA SER A 20 36.20 4.88 -24.71
C SER A 20 34.72 5.25 -24.63
N GLU A 21 33.86 4.22 -24.61
CA GLU A 21 32.46 4.33 -24.24
C GLU A 21 32.42 4.71 -22.75
N GLN A 22 32.71 5.98 -22.49
CA GLN A 22 32.32 6.65 -21.27
C GLN A 22 30.80 6.81 -21.37
N ALA A 23 30.08 5.75 -21.00
CA ALA A 23 28.72 5.90 -20.53
C ALA A 23 28.79 6.90 -19.37
N ALA A 24 28.38 8.13 -19.65
CA ALA A 24 28.18 9.17 -18.65
C ALA A 24 27.37 8.57 -17.49
N PRO A 25 27.60 8.97 -16.24
CA PRO A 25 26.58 8.73 -15.23
C PRO A 25 25.34 9.44 -15.78
N GLU A 26 24.32 8.67 -16.15
CA GLU A 26 23.00 9.23 -16.41
C GLU A 26 22.68 10.03 -15.15
N GLU A 27 22.79 11.35 -15.22
CA GLU A 27 22.22 12.23 -14.20
C GLU A 27 20.78 11.75 -14.11
N GLU A 28 20.42 11.10 -12.99
CA GLU A 28 19.07 10.63 -12.76
C GLU A 28 18.21 11.89 -12.81
N VAL A 29 17.64 12.16 -13.99
CA VAL A 29 16.81 13.32 -14.24
C VAL A 29 15.63 13.15 -13.30
N TYR A 30 15.69 13.89 -12.20
CA TYR A 30 14.63 13.98 -11.22
C TYR A 30 13.37 14.40 -11.96
N SER A 31 12.55 13.41 -12.28
CA SER A 31 11.20 13.64 -12.77
C SER A 31 10.36 13.71 -11.50
N PRO A 32 9.90 14.90 -11.08
CA PRO A 32 8.95 14.97 -9.97
C PRO A 32 7.77 14.06 -10.30
N LEU A 33 7.18 13.44 -9.27
CA LEU A 33 6.01 12.59 -9.44
C LEU A 33 4.93 13.38 -10.19
N ASP A 34 4.69 13.00 -11.43
CA ASP A 34 3.64 13.60 -12.23
C ASP A 34 2.26 13.14 -11.70
N PRO A 35 1.46 14.04 -11.11
CA PRO A 35 0.16 13.67 -10.57
C PRO A 35 -0.86 13.30 -11.66
N GLU A 36 -0.63 13.68 -12.92
CA GLU A 36 -1.54 13.37 -14.03
C GLU A 36 -1.15 12.07 -14.75
N LYS A 37 0.07 11.58 -14.54
CA LYS A 37 0.54 10.32 -15.13
C LYS A 37 0.00 9.10 -14.39
N VAL A 38 -0.54 8.15 -15.16
CA VAL A 38 -0.84 6.79 -14.70
C VAL A 38 0.37 5.90 -14.93
N TYR A 39 1.05 5.53 -13.85
CA TYR A 39 2.25 4.71 -13.89
C TYR A 39 1.92 3.22 -14.10
N ARG A 40 2.60 2.60 -15.04
CA ARG A 40 2.53 1.17 -15.37
C ARG A 40 3.68 0.41 -14.75
N SER A 41 3.63 -0.91 -14.83
CA SER A 41 4.67 -1.80 -14.27
C SER A 41 6.08 -1.51 -14.80
N SER A 42 6.19 -1.05 -16.05
CA SER A 42 7.45 -0.73 -16.73
C SER A 42 8.02 0.66 -16.42
N ASP A 43 7.20 1.58 -15.89
CA ASP A 43 7.63 2.95 -15.62
C ASP A 43 8.66 3.00 -14.49
N LEU A 44 9.60 3.94 -14.58
CA LEU A 44 10.57 4.21 -13.53
C LEU A 44 9.93 5.09 -12.45
N LEU A 45 10.25 4.77 -11.21
CA LEU A 45 9.82 5.48 -10.01
C LEU A 45 11.01 5.58 -9.06
N THR A 46 11.31 6.82 -8.65
CA THR A 46 12.36 7.12 -7.68
C THR A 46 11.73 7.31 -6.31
N LEU A 47 12.14 6.50 -5.34
CA LEU A 47 11.71 6.64 -3.95
C LEU A 47 12.94 6.71 -3.04
N GLU A 48 12.82 7.47 -1.96
CA GLU A 48 13.82 7.46 -0.88
C GLU A 48 13.74 6.14 -0.10
N THR A 49 14.87 5.49 0.12
CA THR A 49 15.00 4.28 0.94
C THR A 49 15.97 4.55 2.10
N GLU A 50 16.11 3.60 3.01
CA GLU A 50 17.11 3.69 4.11
C GLU A 50 18.54 3.81 3.58
N GLU A 51 18.80 3.29 2.37
CA GLU A 51 20.10 3.34 1.69
C GLU A 51 20.26 4.58 0.80
N GLY A 52 19.30 5.50 0.84
CA GLY A 52 19.24 6.69 -0.02
C GLY A 52 18.20 6.58 -1.13
N GLN A 53 18.24 7.52 -2.08
CA GLN A 53 17.32 7.55 -3.21
C GLN A 53 17.61 6.39 -4.16
N LYS A 54 16.56 5.70 -4.60
CA LYS A 54 16.66 4.59 -5.53
C LYS A 54 15.63 4.73 -6.63
N THR A 55 16.09 4.60 -7.87
CA THR A 55 15.23 4.58 -9.06
C THR A 55 15.02 3.15 -9.53
N MET A 56 13.78 2.68 -9.57
CA MET A 56 13.44 1.32 -10.02
C MET A 56 12.12 1.31 -10.79
N LYS A 57 11.86 0.24 -11.55
CA LYS A 57 10.55 0.03 -12.16
C LYS A 57 9.46 -0.09 -11.08
N VAL A 58 8.28 0.48 -11.32
CA VAL A 58 7.12 0.37 -10.41
C VAL A 58 6.78 -1.09 -10.12
N GLY A 59 6.86 -1.96 -11.13
CA GLY A 59 6.65 -3.39 -10.95
C GLY A 59 7.62 -4.03 -9.95
N VAL A 60 8.83 -3.48 -9.77
CA VAL A 60 9.81 -3.96 -8.78
C VAL A 60 9.48 -3.42 -7.39
N TRP A 61 9.02 -2.16 -7.30
CA TRP A 61 8.59 -1.56 -6.02
C TRP A 61 7.47 -2.33 -5.32
N VAL A 62 6.59 -2.98 -6.10
CA VAL A 62 5.55 -3.88 -5.59
C VAL A 62 6.11 -5.02 -4.72
N PHE A 63 7.38 -5.41 -4.91
CA PHE A 63 8.03 -6.48 -4.15
C PHE A 63 9.01 -5.95 -3.09
N VAL A 64 9.68 -4.84 -3.38
CA VAL A 64 10.70 -4.26 -2.48
C VAL A 64 10.06 -3.61 -1.26
N ASP A 65 9.08 -2.71 -1.48
CA ASP A 65 8.38 -2.02 -0.39
C ASP A 65 6.90 -1.79 -0.76
N PRO A 66 6.07 -2.84 -0.66
CA PRO A 66 4.66 -2.75 -1.03
C PRO A 66 3.89 -1.79 -0.11
N VAL A 67 4.26 -1.69 1.17
CA VAL A 67 3.53 -0.85 2.13
C VAL A 67 3.73 0.62 1.81
N ARG A 68 4.96 1.05 1.53
CA ARG A 68 5.25 2.43 1.13
C ARG A 68 4.58 2.77 -0.19
N LEU A 69 4.73 1.91 -1.21
CA LEU A 69 4.10 2.14 -2.51
C LEU A 69 2.58 2.31 -2.36
N HIS A 70 1.93 1.47 -1.55
CA HIS A 70 0.51 1.57 -1.29
C HIS A 70 0.11 2.85 -0.52
N LYS A 71 0.94 3.33 0.41
CA LYS A 71 0.69 4.62 1.09
C LYS A 71 0.70 5.78 0.10
N LEU A 72 1.68 5.82 -0.81
CA LEU A 72 1.78 6.83 -1.86
C LEU A 72 0.51 6.85 -2.74
N ILE A 73 0.04 5.67 -3.14
CA ILE A 73 -1.14 5.53 -4.00
C ILE A 73 -2.43 5.89 -3.27
N ILE A 74 -2.69 5.31 -2.10
CA ILE A 74 -4.01 5.37 -1.46
C ILE A 74 -4.15 6.50 -0.45
N ARG A 75 -3.13 6.73 0.38
CA ARG A 75 -3.21 7.70 1.47
C ARG A 75 -2.79 9.09 1.02
N GLU A 76 -1.63 9.17 0.38
CA GLU A 76 -1.02 10.43 -0.03
C GLU A 76 -1.56 10.88 -1.39
N LYS A 77 -2.03 9.93 -2.22
CA LYS A 77 -2.57 10.18 -3.57
C LYS A 77 -1.60 10.97 -4.45
N THR A 78 -0.31 10.77 -4.22
CA THR A 78 0.79 11.38 -4.97
C THR A 78 1.20 10.55 -6.18
N LEU A 79 0.74 9.30 -6.25
CA LEU A 79 1.06 8.36 -7.31
C LEU A 79 -0.21 7.69 -7.84
N HIS A 80 -0.53 7.92 -9.13
CA HIS A 80 -1.58 7.19 -9.83
C HIS A 80 -0.96 6.02 -10.58
N VAL A 81 -1.52 4.82 -10.43
CA VAL A 81 -0.99 3.61 -11.06
C VAL A 81 -2.08 2.87 -11.82
N ASP A 82 -1.65 2.06 -12.79
CA ASP A 82 -2.54 1.13 -13.44
C ASP A 82 -3.09 0.08 -12.45
N GLU A 83 -4.41 -0.10 -12.44
CA GLU A 83 -5.07 -0.99 -11.50
C GLU A 83 -4.70 -2.46 -11.72
N ILE A 84 -4.58 -2.87 -12.98
CA ILE A 84 -4.40 -4.27 -13.37
C ILE A 84 -2.92 -4.66 -13.20
N GLU A 85 -2.01 -3.83 -13.71
CA GLU A 85 -0.59 -4.13 -13.72
C GLU A 85 0.10 -3.89 -12.38
N VAL A 86 -0.40 -2.94 -11.57
CA VAL A 86 0.28 -2.51 -10.36
C VAL A 86 -0.58 -2.70 -9.11
N LEU A 87 -1.76 -2.09 -9.04
CA LEU A 87 -2.54 -2.08 -7.79
C LEU A 87 -3.01 -3.47 -7.37
N ASN A 88 -3.54 -4.28 -8.30
CA ASN A 88 -4.02 -5.63 -8.00
C ASN A 88 -2.91 -6.58 -7.53
N PRO A 89 -1.74 -6.64 -8.21
CA PRO A 89 -0.56 -7.34 -7.70
C PRO A 89 -0.10 -6.80 -6.34
N LEU A 90 -0.08 -5.48 -6.16
CA LEU A 90 0.32 -4.83 -4.91
C LEU A 90 -0.55 -5.26 -3.73
N VAL A 91 -1.88 -5.24 -3.89
CA VAL A 91 -2.83 -5.69 -2.86
C VAL A 91 -2.59 -7.15 -2.49
N SER A 92 -2.27 -7.99 -3.47
CA SER A 92 -1.94 -9.40 -3.23
C SER A 92 -0.63 -9.58 -2.45
N LYS A 93 0.37 -8.72 -2.70
CA LYS A 93 1.66 -8.73 -1.98
C LYS A 93 1.55 -8.15 -0.57
N LEU A 94 0.75 -7.10 -0.37
CA LEU A 94 0.51 -6.49 0.93
C LEU A 94 0.02 -7.49 1.97
N ARG A 95 -0.88 -8.40 1.57
CA ARG A 95 -1.39 -9.44 2.47
C ARG A 95 -0.26 -10.30 3.07
N ARG A 96 0.82 -10.53 2.32
CA ARG A 96 1.97 -11.35 2.74
C ARG A 96 3.05 -10.53 3.46
N ALA A 97 3.30 -9.30 2.99
CA ALA A 97 4.33 -8.44 3.54
C ALA A 97 3.96 -7.88 4.91
N ASP A 98 2.73 -7.38 5.06
CA ASP A 98 2.21 -6.87 6.33
C ASP A 98 0.72 -7.21 6.46
N PRO A 99 0.40 -8.35 7.09
CA PRO A 99 -0.98 -8.80 7.29
C PRO A 99 -1.82 -7.79 8.09
N ASP A 100 -1.23 -7.06 9.03
CA ASP A 100 -1.94 -6.14 9.91
C ASP A 100 -2.25 -4.83 9.18
N TYR A 101 -1.31 -4.30 8.40
CA TYR A 101 -1.56 -3.17 7.50
C TYR A 101 -2.65 -3.53 6.48
N TYR A 102 -2.56 -4.69 5.85
CA TYR A 102 -3.56 -5.17 4.90
C TYR A 102 -4.95 -5.27 5.55
N LYS A 103 -5.05 -5.84 6.75
CA LYS A 103 -6.30 -5.93 7.51
C LYS A 103 -6.89 -4.54 7.79
N ARG A 104 -6.07 -3.57 8.20
CA ARG A 104 -6.51 -2.20 8.47
C ARG A 104 -6.98 -1.48 7.21
N PHE A 105 -6.30 -1.70 6.09
CA PHE A 105 -6.68 -1.14 4.80
C PHE A 105 -8.00 -1.73 4.28
N MET A 106 -8.14 -3.05 4.32
CA MET A 106 -9.34 -3.72 3.82
C MET A 106 -10.55 -3.47 4.71
N GLY A 107 -10.38 -3.51 6.03
CA GLY A 107 -11.45 -3.28 7.01
C GLY A 107 -12.71 -4.08 6.69
N LEU A 108 -13.82 -3.38 6.45
CA LEU A 108 -15.12 -3.99 6.09
C LEU A 108 -15.14 -4.71 4.73
N LYS A 109 -14.12 -4.53 3.88
CA LYS A 109 -14.00 -5.25 2.60
C LYS A 109 -13.46 -6.69 2.77
N LEU A 110 -13.06 -7.07 3.99
CA LEU A 110 -12.60 -8.43 4.26
C LEU A 110 -13.74 -9.44 4.16
N VAL A 111 -13.44 -10.62 3.61
CA VAL A 111 -14.33 -11.77 3.64
C VAL A 111 -14.16 -12.47 4.99
N ILE A 112 -15.27 -12.68 5.70
CA ILE A 112 -15.33 -13.27 7.03
C ILE A 112 -16.25 -14.47 7.07
N ASP A 113 -15.97 -15.35 8.01
CA ASP A 113 -16.88 -16.41 8.40
C ASP A 113 -17.90 -15.86 9.42
N TYR A 114 -19.07 -15.45 8.92
CA TYR A 114 -20.16 -14.88 9.71
C TYR A 114 -21.32 -15.89 9.79
N PRO A 115 -21.88 -16.15 10.99
CA PRO A 115 -22.94 -17.12 11.17
C PRO A 115 -24.16 -16.87 10.28
N GLY A 116 -24.74 -17.95 9.74
CA GLY A 116 -25.92 -17.88 8.87
C GLY A 116 -25.60 -17.78 7.37
N TYR A 117 -24.33 -17.66 7.00
CA TYR A 117 -23.89 -17.75 5.60
C TYR A 117 -23.14 -19.06 5.35
N GLY A 118 -23.47 -19.75 4.24
CA GLY A 118 -22.86 -21.04 3.88
C GLY A 118 -21.43 -20.93 3.34
N SER A 119 -21.00 -19.72 3.00
CA SER A 119 -19.63 -19.39 2.57
C SER A 119 -19.21 -18.07 3.20
N GLY A 120 -17.90 -17.78 3.19
CA GLY A 120 -17.39 -16.50 3.65
C GLY A 120 -18.10 -15.32 2.97
N ILE A 121 -18.42 -14.28 3.75
CA ILE A 121 -19.16 -13.10 3.30
C ILE A 121 -18.33 -11.83 3.55
N VAL A 122 -18.47 -10.83 2.67
CA VAL A 122 -17.84 -9.52 2.88
C VAL A 122 -18.42 -8.86 4.14
N ALA A 123 -17.56 -8.50 5.10
CA ALA A 123 -17.95 -7.97 6.41
C ALA A 123 -18.86 -6.73 6.35
N ARG A 124 -18.74 -5.94 5.28
CA ARG A 124 -19.65 -4.81 4.98
C ARG A 124 -21.12 -5.23 4.97
N ILE A 125 -21.43 -6.43 4.46
CA ILE A 125 -22.81 -6.89 4.33
C ILE A 125 -23.48 -7.04 5.70
N PRO A 126 -23.02 -7.92 6.62
CA PRO A 126 -23.62 -8.03 7.94
C PRO A 126 -23.50 -6.73 8.76
N PHE A 127 -22.44 -5.93 8.56
CA PHE A 127 -22.34 -4.61 9.18
C PHE A 127 -23.49 -3.67 8.80
N GLU A 128 -23.99 -3.75 7.56
CA GLU A 128 -25.10 -2.93 7.06
C GLU A 128 -26.47 -3.55 7.35
N THR A 129 -26.63 -4.86 7.12
CA THR A 129 -27.93 -5.55 7.14
C THR A 129 -28.32 -6.08 8.52
N ASP A 130 -27.34 -6.46 9.35
CA ASP A 130 -27.57 -7.00 10.71
C ASP A 130 -26.54 -6.40 11.69
N PRO A 131 -26.61 -5.09 11.99
CA PRO A 131 -25.63 -4.41 12.82
C PRO A 131 -25.61 -4.96 14.27
N VAL A 132 -26.75 -5.45 14.79
CA VAL A 132 -26.83 -6.03 16.14
C VAL A 132 -26.14 -7.39 16.20
N GLY A 133 -26.42 -8.28 15.25
CA GLY A 133 -25.71 -9.56 15.17
C GLY A 133 -24.23 -9.36 14.86
N PHE A 134 -23.89 -8.45 13.95
CA PHE A 134 -22.51 -8.12 13.62
C PHE A 134 -21.75 -7.60 14.84
N TYR A 135 -22.34 -6.70 15.63
CA TYR A 135 -21.73 -6.25 16.89
C TYR A 135 -21.54 -7.38 17.89
N LYS A 136 -22.51 -8.28 18.05
CA LYS A 136 -22.37 -9.45 18.94
C LYS A 136 -21.21 -10.34 18.48
N TRP A 137 -21.16 -10.67 17.20
CA TRP A 137 -20.09 -11.48 16.62
C TRP A 137 -18.73 -10.80 16.75
N TRP A 138 -18.61 -9.54 16.32
CA TRP A 138 -17.35 -8.80 16.28
C TRP A 138 -16.82 -8.50 17.68
N ARG A 139 -17.66 -7.93 18.55
CA ARG A 139 -17.25 -7.39 19.85
C ARG A 139 -17.36 -8.40 20.99
N LYS A 140 -18.46 -9.15 21.07
CA LYS A 140 -18.65 -10.15 22.14
C LYS A 140 -18.02 -11.49 21.78
N GLY A 141 -18.05 -11.86 20.50
CA GLY A 141 -17.37 -13.05 19.97
C GLY A 141 -15.84 -12.90 19.89
N LYS A 142 -15.30 -11.73 20.23
CA LYS A 142 -13.86 -11.42 20.19
C LYS A 142 -13.25 -11.67 18.81
N HIS A 143 -13.86 -11.07 17.79
CA HIS A 143 -13.44 -11.17 16.39
C HIS A 143 -12.90 -9.83 15.86
N GLU A 144 -12.41 -8.96 16.75
CA GLU A 144 -11.80 -7.68 16.36
C GLU A 144 -10.50 -7.85 15.56
N ASP A 145 -9.82 -8.99 15.71
CA ASP A 145 -8.64 -9.38 14.95
C ASP A 145 -8.98 -9.81 13.51
N LYS A 146 -10.21 -10.31 13.29
CA LYS A 146 -10.70 -10.75 11.98
C LYS A 146 -11.13 -9.60 11.08
N VAL A 147 -11.67 -8.53 11.67
CA VAL A 147 -12.11 -7.33 10.94
C VAL A 147 -11.70 -6.08 11.68
N TYR A 148 -10.86 -5.28 11.04
CA TYR A 148 -10.54 -3.96 11.55
C TYR A 148 -11.68 -2.96 11.25
N LEU A 149 -12.19 -2.32 12.31
CA LEU A 149 -13.06 -1.15 12.19
C LEU A 149 -12.28 0.08 12.64
N ASN A 150 -12.17 1.09 11.76
CA ASN A 150 -11.71 2.41 12.17
C ASN A 150 -12.73 3.08 13.12
N LEU A 151 -12.33 4.15 13.79
CA LEU A 151 -13.18 4.83 14.77
C LEU A 151 -14.53 5.27 14.19
N ALA A 152 -14.56 5.77 12.95
CA ALA A 152 -15.79 6.18 12.29
C ALA A 152 -16.77 5.00 12.13
N ASN A 153 -16.30 3.85 11.63
CA ASN A 153 -17.11 2.65 11.48
C ASN A 153 -17.55 2.08 12.83
N GLN A 154 -16.71 2.17 13.87
CA GLN A 154 -17.11 1.80 15.23
C GLN A 154 -18.26 2.67 15.73
N ILE A 155 -18.16 3.99 15.59
CA ILE A 155 -19.23 4.92 15.98
C ILE A 155 -20.52 4.61 15.23
N ILE A 156 -20.45 4.40 13.90
CA ILE A 156 -21.62 4.05 13.09
C ILE A 156 -22.26 2.75 13.60
N LEU A 157 -21.46 1.71 13.84
CA LEU A 157 -21.96 0.44 14.38
C LEU A 157 -22.63 0.64 15.73
N PHE A 158 -21.96 1.35 16.65
CA PHE A 158 -22.44 1.59 18.00
C PHE A 158 -23.73 2.42 17.99
N GLN A 159 -23.84 3.43 17.14
CA GLN A 159 -25.07 4.21 16.98
C GLN A 159 -26.23 3.33 16.50
N LYS A 160 -26.02 2.53 15.44
CA LYS A 160 -27.05 1.61 14.92
C LYS A 160 -27.52 0.63 16.00
N VAL A 161 -26.58 0.00 16.70
CA VAL A 161 -26.89 -0.95 17.78
C VAL A 161 -27.58 -0.25 18.95
N SER A 162 -27.15 0.95 19.33
CA SER A 162 -27.79 1.72 20.41
C SER A 162 -29.25 2.06 20.10
N MET A 163 -29.57 2.34 18.83
CA MET A 163 -30.93 2.62 18.37
C MET A 163 -31.80 1.36 18.30
N MET A 164 -31.23 0.22 17.93
CA MET A 164 -31.98 -1.03 17.74
C MET A 164 -32.10 -1.85 19.02
N ASP A 165 -30.99 -2.04 19.74
CA ASP A 165 -30.93 -2.82 20.99
C ASP A 165 -29.76 -2.34 21.86
N LYS A 166 -29.98 -1.27 22.63
CA LYS A 166 -28.97 -0.73 23.56
C LYS A 166 -28.50 -1.75 24.60
N LYS A 167 -29.34 -2.74 24.97
CA LYS A 167 -29.06 -3.68 26.07
C LYS A 167 -27.92 -4.62 25.74
N VAL A 168 -27.65 -4.85 24.45
CA VAL A 168 -26.55 -5.72 24.05
C VAL A 168 -25.19 -5.02 24.07
N MET A 169 -25.13 -3.70 24.19
CA MET A 169 -23.88 -2.95 24.16
C MET A 169 -23.08 -3.08 25.46
N LEU A 170 -21.76 -3.09 25.34
CA LEU A 170 -20.85 -2.97 26.48
C LEU A 170 -20.83 -1.51 26.96
N LYS A 171 -20.68 -1.30 28.28
CA LYS A 171 -20.64 0.05 28.88
C LYS A 171 -19.57 0.94 28.24
N LYS A 172 -18.36 0.42 28.04
CA LYS A 172 -17.26 1.12 27.36
C LYS A 172 -17.60 1.58 25.93
N ASP A 173 -18.44 0.84 25.21
CA ASP A 173 -18.80 1.18 23.83
C ASP A 173 -19.95 2.21 23.79
N LEU A 174 -20.74 2.30 24.87
CA LEU A 174 -21.71 3.39 25.09
C LEU A 174 -21.01 4.71 25.44
N GLU A 175 -19.94 4.66 26.24
CA GLU A 175 -19.11 5.82 26.58
C GLU A 175 -18.52 6.47 25.32
N VAL A 176 -18.15 5.69 24.30
CA VAL A 176 -17.70 6.18 22.98
C VAL A 176 -18.77 7.04 22.28
N LEU A 177 -20.05 6.80 22.56
CA LEU A 177 -21.16 7.60 22.04
C LEU A 177 -21.47 8.85 22.89
N GLY A 178 -20.76 9.06 24.01
CA GLY A 178 -21.08 10.09 24.98
C GLY A 178 -22.42 9.88 25.68
N LYS A 179 -22.85 8.62 25.85
CA LYS A 179 -24.16 8.22 26.41
C LYS A 179 -24.07 7.29 27.62
#